data_AF-A0A853IYI5-F1
#
_entry.id   AF-A0A853IYI5-F1
#
_cell.length_a   1.000
_cell.length_b   1.000
_cell.length_c   1.000
_cell.angle_alpha   90.00
_cell.angle_beta   90.00
_cell.angle_gamma   90.00
#
_symmetry.space_group_name_H-M   'P 1'
#
loop_
_entity.id
_entity.type
_entity.pdbx_description
1 polymer ?
#
loop_
_entity_poly.entity_id
_entity_poly.type
_entity_poly.pdbx_seq_one_letter_code
_entity_poly.pdbx_strand_id
1 'polypeptide(L)'
;MYLTGAWNDDLIVTIVAYREGAAVSTTTHTLSATAPTLVTLNLSQIDRVNMSAAGGTSHGYPTGGGVGWVHFAMDNLDISFNLPPTGVTATAGNAQATVAFTPPRPMRQTRSRATRPAAPRRAAAPPSAPMAPAAPSWFPA
;
A
#
# COMPACT_ATOMS: atom_id res chain seq x y z
N MET A 1 -6.65 10.82 -10.42
CA MET A 1 -5.76 10.63 -9.24
C MET A 1 -4.48 11.41 -9.44
N TYR A 2 -3.80 11.81 -8.38
CA TYR A 2 -2.48 12.45 -8.46
C TYR A 2 -1.40 11.46 -8.04
N LEU A 3 -0.33 11.37 -8.81
CA LEU A 3 0.87 10.59 -8.50
C LEU A 3 2.07 11.52 -8.38
N THR A 4 2.99 11.25 -7.45
CA THR A 4 4.26 11.98 -7.35
C THR A 4 5.37 11.03 -6.95
N GLY A 5 6.59 11.28 -7.43
CA GLY A 5 7.78 10.62 -6.90
C GLY A 5 7.95 10.99 -5.43
N ALA A 6 8.33 10.03 -4.59
CA ALA A 6 8.57 10.32 -3.17
C ALA A 6 9.96 10.97 -2.96
N TRP A 7 10.97 10.43 -3.64
CA TRP A 7 12.37 10.84 -3.47
C TRP A 7 13.09 11.12 -4.79
N ASN A 8 12.59 10.55 -5.88
CA ASN A 8 13.27 10.55 -7.17
C ASN A 8 12.50 11.37 -8.20
N ASP A 9 13.22 12.15 -8.98
CA ASP A 9 12.74 12.69 -10.25
C ASP A 9 12.90 11.65 -11.36
N ASP A 10 12.18 11.88 -12.47
CA ASP A 10 12.13 10.98 -13.62
C ASP A 10 11.78 9.53 -13.25
N LEU A 11 11.01 9.36 -12.17
CA LEU A 11 10.58 8.07 -11.69
C LEU A 11 9.51 7.51 -12.62
N ILE A 12 9.72 6.31 -13.14
CA ILE A 12 8.78 5.66 -14.05
C ILE A 12 7.81 4.80 -13.25
N VAL A 13 6.51 5.07 -13.37
CA VAL A 13 5.43 4.23 -12.83
C VAL A 13 4.69 3.55 -13.97
N THR A 14 4.63 2.22 -13.91
CA THR A 14 3.83 1.39 -14.82
C THR A 14 2.57 0.94 -14.10
N ILE A 15 1.42 1.18 -14.74
CA ILE A 15 0.09 0.84 -14.24
C ILE A 15 -0.52 -0.19 -15.17
N VAL A 16 -0.79 -1.38 -14.66
CA VAL A 16 -1.43 -2.47 -15.40
C VAL A 16 -2.79 -2.75 -14.80
N ALA A 17 -3.84 -2.58 -15.61
CA ALA A 17 -5.21 -2.90 -15.25
C ALA A 17 -5.56 -4.31 -15.72
N TYR A 18 -6.32 -5.04 -14.91
CA TYR A 18 -6.74 -6.40 -15.18
C TYR A 18 -8.26 -6.56 -15.07
N ARG A 19 -8.77 -7.54 -15.83
CA ARG A 19 -10.10 -8.13 -15.68
C ARG A 19 -9.96 -9.64 -15.74
N GLU A 20 -10.48 -10.34 -14.74
CA GLU A 20 -10.51 -11.79 -14.63
C GLU A 20 -9.10 -12.41 -14.83
N GLY A 21 -8.08 -11.70 -14.35
CA GLY A 21 -6.68 -12.09 -14.49
C GLY A 21 -6.00 -11.70 -15.81
N ALA A 22 -6.73 -11.29 -16.85
CA ALA A 22 -6.18 -10.79 -18.10
C ALA A 22 -5.86 -9.30 -18.04
N ALA A 23 -4.70 -8.88 -18.55
CA ALA A 23 -4.35 -7.46 -18.63
C ALA A 23 -5.19 -6.78 -19.74
N VAL A 24 -5.88 -5.70 -19.39
CA VAL A 24 -6.76 -4.96 -20.31
C VAL A 24 -6.21 -3.59 -20.68
N SER A 25 -5.30 -3.04 -19.88
CA SER A 25 -4.63 -1.77 -20.17
C SER A 25 -3.28 -1.71 -19.45
N THR A 26 -2.29 -1.12 -20.11
CA THR A 26 -0.98 -0.82 -19.54
C THR A 26 -0.60 0.60 -19.90
N THR A 27 -0.27 1.40 -18.90
CA THR A 27 0.16 2.80 -19.06
C THR A 27 1.43 3.06 -18.27
N THR A 28 2.23 4.02 -18.74
CA THR A 28 3.48 4.41 -18.09
C THR A 28 3.48 5.92 -17.89
N HIS A 29 3.89 6.36 -16.71
CA HIS A 29 3.97 7.77 -16.33
C HIS A 29 5.33 8.10 -15.74
N THR A 30 5.89 9.23 -16.15
CA THR A 30 7.09 9.80 -15.53
C THR A 30 6.66 10.77 -14.44
N LEU A 31 7.19 10.58 -13.24
CA LEU A 31 6.86 11.38 -12.05
C LEU A 31 8.07 12.20 -11.60
N SER A 32 7.80 13.34 -10.97
CA SER A 32 8.80 14.17 -10.29
C SER A 32 8.65 14.06 -8.78
N ALA A 33 9.73 14.30 -8.04
CA ALA A 33 9.74 14.42 -6.59
C ALA A 33 9.20 15.77 -6.07
N THR A 34 8.97 16.74 -6.97
CA THR A 34 8.58 18.11 -6.61
C THR A 34 7.24 18.56 -7.19
N ALA A 35 6.72 17.85 -8.19
CA ALA A 35 5.48 18.18 -8.87
C ALA A 35 4.58 16.95 -9.05
N PRO A 36 3.30 17.01 -8.63
CA PRO A 36 2.36 15.92 -8.85
C PRO A 36 1.92 15.84 -10.32
N THR A 37 1.80 14.61 -10.80
CA THR A 37 1.27 14.28 -12.13
C THR A 37 -0.19 13.84 -11.98
N LEU A 38 -1.10 14.53 -12.67
CA LEU A 38 -2.49 14.09 -12.80
C LEU A 38 -2.55 12.88 -13.75
N VAL A 39 -3.00 11.74 -13.22
CA VAL A 39 -3.22 10.52 -14.00
C VAL A 39 -4.71 10.23 -14.12
N THR A 40 -5.14 10.08 -15.37
CA THR A 40 -6.50 9.72 -15.74
C THR A 40 -6.48 8.36 -16.41
N LEU A 41 -7.08 7.36 -15.76
CA LEU A 41 -7.00 5.97 -16.22
C LEU A 41 -8.14 5.60 -17.19
N ASN A 42 -9.31 6.25 -17.09
CA ASN A 42 -10.50 5.97 -17.90
C ASN A 42 -10.82 4.45 -18.04
N LEU A 43 -10.60 3.70 -16.95
CA LEU A 43 -10.80 2.26 -16.92
C LEU A 43 -12.25 1.95 -16.59
N SER A 44 -12.78 0.92 -17.23
CA SER A 44 -14.12 0.39 -16.94
C SER A 44 -14.06 -1.11 -16.81
N GLN A 45 -14.94 -1.66 -15.96
CA GLN A 45 -15.13 -3.10 -15.80
C GLN A 45 -13.80 -3.85 -15.50
N ILE A 46 -12.97 -3.29 -14.62
CA ILE A 46 -11.73 -3.92 -14.13
C ILE A 46 -11.94 -4.46 -12.72
N ASP A 47 -11.13 -5.42 -12.29
CA ASP A 47 -11.14 -5.97 -10.93
C ASP A 47 -9.84 -5.70 -10.17
N ARG A 48 -8.73 -5.43 -10.87
CA ARG A 48 -7.43 -5.17 -10.26
C ARG A 48 -6.64 -4.15 -11.05
N VAL A 49 -5.95 -3.27 -10.33
CA VAL A 49 -4.87 -2.43 -10.87
C VAL A 49 -3.60 -2.78 -10.12
N ASN A 50 -2.52 -3.04 -10.87
CA ASN A 50 -1.20 -3.21 -10.32
C ASN A 50 -0.33 -2.03 -10.72
N MET A 51 0.42 -1.50 -9.76
CA MET A 51 1.32 -0.37 -9.99
C MET A 51 2.72 -0.75 -9.56
N SER A 52 3.68 -0.58 -10.45
CA SER A 52 5.10 -0.77 -10.17
C SER A 52 5.86 0.49 -10.53
N ALA A 53 6.93 0.77 -9.79
CA ALA A 53 7.80 1.89 -10.06
C ALA A 53 9.21 1.38 -10.37
N ALA A 54 9.97 2.13 -11.16
CA ALA A 54 11.37 1.85 -11.47
C ALA A 54 12.13 3.12 -11.89
N GLY A 55 13.45 3.08 -11.76
CA GLY A 55 14.34 4.13 -12.24
C GLY A 55 14.27 5.43 -11.42
N GLY A 56 14.53 6.54 -12.12
CA GLY A 56 14.62 7.88 -11.56
C GLY A 56 15.96 8.21 -10.90
N THR A 57 16.14 9.49 -10.57
CA THR A 57 17.33 10.05 -9.92
C THR A 57 16.93 10.74 -8.63
N SER A 58 17.70 10.54 -7.55
CA SER A 58 17.42 11.19 -6.27
C SER A 58 17.36 12.72 -6.40
N HIS A 59 16.29 13.32 -5.87
CA HIS A 59 16.12 14.78 -5.79
C HIS A 59 16.98 15.43 -4.69
N GLY A 60 17.67 14.63 -3.85
CA GLY A 60 18.59 15.14 -2.82
C GLY A 60 17.96 15.43 -1.46
N TYR A 61 16.76 14.93 -1.18
CA TYR A 61 16.16 15.03 0.15
C TYR A 61 17.04 14.38 1.23
N PRO A 62 17.17 14.99 2.43
CA PRO A 62 18.00 14.45 3.50
C PRO A 62 17.50 13.06 3.92
N THR A 63 18.40 12.10 3.82
CA THR A 63 18.09 10.69 3.94
C THR A 63 18.04 10.27 5.39
N GLY A 64 16.85 10.35 5.99
CA GLY A 64 16.51 9.64 7.22
C GLY A 64 16.31 8.14 6.97
N GLY A 65 17.30 7.46 6.37
CA GLY A 65 17.33 5.99 6.24
C GLY A 65 16.88 5.35 4.92
N GLY A 66 16.75 6.10 3.81
CA GLY A 66 16.13 5.57 2.59
C GLY A 66 16.61 6.13 1.25
N VAL A 67 17.93 6.24 1.01
CA VAL A 67 18.45 6.53 -0.35
C VAL A 67 18.29 5.30 -1.25
N GLY A 68 17.86 5.50 -2.49
CA GLY A 68 17.83 4.46 -3.53
C GLY A 68 16.55 3.62 -3.60
N TRP A 69 15.55 3.90 -2.76
CA TRP A 69 14.27 3.20 -2.83
C TRP A 69 13.32 3.86 -3.82
N VAL A 70 12.75 3.03 -4.68
CA VAL A 70 11.80 3.44 -5.70
C VAL A 70 10.41 3.52 -5.08
N HIS A 71 10.03 4.73 -4.65
CA HIS A 71 8.72 5.01 -4.06
C HIS A 71 8.00 6.15 -4.77
N PHE A 72 6.68 6.05 -4.81
CA PHE A 72 5.77 7.09 -5.23
C PHE A 72 4.67 7.26 -4.19
N ALA A 73 4.05 8.43 -4.16
CA ALA A 73 2.85 8.70 -3.39
C ALA A 73 1.65 8.89 -4.32
N MET A 74 0.46 8.64 -3.79
CA MET A 74 -0.81 8.76 -4.52
C MET A 74 -1.85 9.50 -3.69
N ASP A 75 -2.70 10.27 -4.36
CA ASP A 75 -3.86 10.91 -3.74
C ASP A 75 -5.06 11.01 -4.72
N ASN A 76 -6.25 11.23 -4.15
CA ASN A 76 -7.51 11.45 -4.86
C ASN A 76 -7.81 10.35 -5.88
N LEU A 77 -7.67 9.09 -5.46
CA LEU A 77 -8.12 7.95 -6.24
C LEU A 77 -9.65 7.88 -6.19
N ASP A 78 -10.26 7.98 -7.37
CA ASP A 78 -11.69 7.82 -7.55
C ASP A 78 -12.01 6.44 -8.13
N ILE A 79 -12.95 5.74 -7.50
CA ILE A 79 -13.37 4.39 -7.88
C ILE A 79 -14.89 4.33 -7.78
N SER A 80 -15.54 4.08 -8.91
CA SER A 80 -16.98 3.85 -8.97
C SER A 80 -17.29 2.37 -9.20
N PHE A 81 -18.20 1.82 -8.40
CA PHE A 81 -18.72 0.47 -8.59
C PHE A 81 -20.11 0.53 -9.22
N ASN A 82 -20.28 -0.07 -10.41
CA ASN A 82 -21.60 -0.28 -10.99
C ASN A 82 -22.09 -1.70 -10.65
N LEU A 83 -22.62 -1.86 -9.43
CA LEU A 83 -23.17 -3.12 -8.98
C LEU A 83 -24.68 -3.15 -9.23
N PRO A 84 -25.24 -4.26 -9.75
CA PRO A 84 -26.68 -4.38 -9.85
C PRO A 84 -27.33 -4.42 -8.45
N PRO A 85 -28.55 -3.88 -8.27
CA PRO A 85 -29.32 -4.07 -7.06
C PRO A 85 -29.52 -5.56 -6.76
N THR A 86 -29.54 -5.91 -5.47
CA THR A 86 -29.79 -7.29 -5.02
C THR A 86 -31.14 -7.39 -4.33
N GLY A 87 -31.66 -8.61 -4.14
CA GLY A 87 -32.94 -8.82 -3.44
C GLY A 87 -34.15 -8.21 -4.15
N VAL A 88 -34.13 -8.18 -5.49
CA VAL A 88 -35.24 -7.66 -6.28
C VAL A 88 -36.46 -8.55 -6.07
N THR A 89 -37.54 -7.98 -5.55
CA THR A 89 -38.85 -8.63 -5.39
C THR A 89 -39.91 -7.78 -6.06
N ALA A 90 -40.79 -8.44 -6.81
CA ALA A 90 -41.94 -7.81 -7.44
C ALA A 90 -43.21 -8.47 -6.90
N THR A 91 -44.13 -7.66 -6.39
CA THR A 91 -45.45 -8.12 -5.94
C THR A 91 -46.51 -7.45 -6.80
N ALA A 92 -47.33 -8.26 -7.49
CA ALA A 92 -48.46 -7.77 -8.27
C ALA A 92 -49.74 -7.73 -7.40
N GLY A 93 -50.55 -6.68 -7.56
CA GLY A 93 -51.82 -6.52 -6.87
C GLY A 93 -52.54 -5.24 -7.30
N ASN A 94 -53.88 -5.24 -7.31
CA ASN A 94 -54.71 -4.08 -7.64
C ASN A 94 -54.36 -3.40 -8.98
N ALA A 95 -54.13 -4.19 -10.04
CA ALA A 95 -53.66 -3.71 -11.36
C ALA A 95 -52.33 -2.93 -11.33
N GLN A 96 -51.55 -3.06 -10.26
CA GLN A 96 -50.23 -2.46 -10.08
C GLN A 96 -49.17 -3.53 -9.77
N ALA A 97 -47.89 -3.14 -9.93
CA ALA A 97 -46.75 -3.92 -9.48
C ALA A 97 -45.88 -3.04 -8.57
N THR A 98 -45.59 -3.54 -7.37
CA THR A 98 -44.63 -2.93 -6.44
C THR A 98 -43.29 -3.62 -6.62
N VAL A 99 -42.24 -2.86 -6.89
CA VAL A 99 -40.87 -3.36 -7.01
C VAL A 99 -40.06 -2.89 -5.80
N ALA A 100 -39.48 -3.83 -5.08
CA ALA A 100 -38.57 -3.58 -3.98
C ALA A 100 -37.19 -4.16 -4.31
N PHE A 101 -36.11 -3.48 -3.88
CA PHE A 101 -34.74 -3.95 -4.06
C PHE A 101 -33.84 -3.44 -2.93
N THR A 102 -32.74 -4.15 -2.70
CA THR A 102 -31.64 -3.70 -1.84
C THR A 102 -30.61 -2.98 -2.70
N PRO A 103 -30.37 -1.68 -2.47
CA PRO A 103 -29.34 -0.95 -3.22
C PRO A 103 -27.95 -1.50 -2.89
N PRO A 104 -27.02 -1.50 -3.85
CA PRO A 104 -25.63 -1.87 -3.57
C PRO A 104 -25.05 -0.96 -2.49
N ARG A 105 -24.49 -1.54 -1.44
CA ARG A 105 -23.77 -0.77 -0.42
C ARG A 105 -22.36 -0.52 -0.93
N PRO A 106 -21.89 0.74 -0.98
CA PRO A 106 -20.46 0.99 -1.20
C PRO A 106 -19.68 0.29 -0.07
N MET A 107 -18.61 -0.40 -0.44
CA MET A 107 -17.77 -1.14 0.49
C MET A 107 -17.24 -0.19 1.56
N ARG A 108 -17.74 -0.31 2.80
CA ARG A 108 -17.23 0.46 3.93
C ARG A 108 -15.83 -0.09 4.24
N GLN A 109 -14.80 0.73 4.09
CA GLN A 109 -13.42 0.36 4.42
C GLN A 109 -13.35 0.07 5.93
N THR A 110 -13.42 -1.20 6.32
CA THR A 110 -13.18 -1.61 7.70
C THR A 110 -11.68 -1.59 7.94
N ARG A 111 -11.21 -0.61 8.73
CA ARG A 111 -9.84 -0.65 9.26
C ARG A 111 -9.72 -1.84 10.19
N SER A 112 -9.18 -2.94 9.70
CA SER A 112 -8.69 -4.02 10.55
C SER A 112 -7.41 -3.53 11.22
N ARG A 113 -7.52 -2.99 12.44
CA ARG A 113 -6.34 -2.70 13.26
C ARG A 113 -5.75 -4.05 13.68
N ALA A 114 -4.66 -4.46 13.03
CA ALA A 114 -3.87 -5.58 13.52
C ALA A 114 -3.33 -5.22 14.91
N THR A 115 -3.87 -5.81 15.96
CA THR A 115 -3.24 -5.82 17.27
C THR A 115 -1.98 -6.67 17.17
N ARG A 116 -0.82 -6.02 17.16
CA ARG A 116 0.47 -6.70 17.25
C ARG A 116 0.47 -7.56 18.51
N PRO A 117 0.73 -8.88 18.45
CA PRO A 117 0.96 -9.68 19.64
C PRO A 117 2.06 -9.04 20.48
N ALA A 118 1.87 -8.98 21.80
CA ALA A 118 2.91 -8.52 22.70
C ALA A 118 4.17 -9.37 22.50
N ALA A 119 5.30 -8.72 22.27
CA ALA A 119 6.57 -9.41 22.15
C ALA A 119 6.85 -10.15 23.47
N PRO A 120 7.31 -11.42 23.45
CA PRO A 120 7.73 -12.11 24.66
C PRO A 120 8.88 -11.32 25.30
N ARG A 121 8.70 -10.96 26.57
CA ARG A 121 9.71 -10.23 27.35
C ARG A 121 10.96 -11.12 27.45
N ARG A 122 12.02 -10.76 26.73
CA ARG A 122 13.32 -11.43 26.81
C ARG A 122 13.80 -11.36 28.27
N ALA A 123 14.02 -12.51 28.89
CA ALA A 123 14.61 -12.57 30.23
C ALA A 123 15.96 -11.85 30.19
N ALA A 124 16.20 -10.98 31.17
CA ALA A 124 17.49 -10.33 31.34
C ALA A 124 18.57 -11.39 31.59
N ALA A 125 19.69 -11.29 30.89
CA ALA A 125 20.85 -12.12 31.17
C ALA A 125 21.38 -11.80 32.59
N PRO A 126 21.86 -12.80 33.35
CA PRO A 126 22.45 -12.54 34.66
C PRO A 126 23.72 -11.68 34.52
N PRO A 127 24.03 -10.83 35.50
CA PRO A 127 25.22 -9.98 35.46
C PRO A 127 26.50 -10.84 35.44
N SER A 128 27.44 -10.46 34.59
CA SER A 128 28.75 -11.09 34.46
C SER A 128 29.51 -11.03 35.79
N ALA A 129 30.06 -12.17 36.21
CA ALA A 129 30.90 -12.26 37.41
C ALA A 129 32.16 -11.38 37.25
N PRO A 130 32.63 -10.74 38.33
CA PRO A 130 33.85 -9.93 38.28
C PRO A 130 35.08 -10.80 37.99
N MET A 131 35.92 -10.32 37.07
CA MET A 131 37.18 -10.92 36.64
C MET A 131 38.16 -10.95 37.83
N ALA A 132 38.66 -12.14 38.19
CA ALA A 132 39.68 -12.29 39.22
C ALA A 132 41.02 -11.68 38.74
N PRO A 133 41.76 -10.93 39.59
CA PRO A 133 43.06 -10.39 39.20
C PRO A 133 44.11 -11.51 39.05
N ALA A 134 44.93 -11.40 38.00
CA ALA A 134 46.03 -12.32 37.73
C ALA A 134 47.10 -12.25 38.85
N ALA A 135 47.56 -13.42 39.29
CA ALA A 135 48.64 -13.53 40.28
C ALA A 135 50.00 -13.17 39.63
N PRO A 136 50.90 -12.44 40.32
CA PRO A 136 52.25 -12.16 39.82
C PRO A 136 53.15 -13.38 40.02
N SER A 137 53.75 -13.89 38.93
CA SER A 137 54.79 -14.91 38.99
C SER A 137 56.13 -14.30 39.38
N TRP A 138 56.58 -14.56 40.61
CA TRP A 138 57.97 -14.37 41.03
C TRP A 138 58.73 -15.69 40.80
N PHE A 139 59.87 -15.65 40.12
CA PHE A 139 60.87 -16.73 40.18
C PHE A 139 62.21 -16.14 40.67
N PRO A 140 62.91 -16.79 41.62
CA PRO A 140 64.27 -16.42 42.00
C PRO A 140 65.34 -17.35 41.40
N ALA A 141 66.56 -16.80 41.37
CA ALA A 141 67.91 -17.37 41.20
C ALA A 141 68.30 -17.89 39.81
#